data_AF-A0A4Y2AZT6-F1
#
_entry.id   AF-A0A4Y2AZT6-F1
#
_cell.length_a   1.000
_cell.length_b   1.000
_cell.length_c   1.000
_cell.angle_alpha   90.00
_cell.angle_beta   90.00
_cell.angle_gamma   90.00
#
_symmetry.space_group_name_H-M   'P 1'
#
loop_
_entity.id
_entity.type
_entity.pdbx_description
1 polymer ?
#
loop_
_entity_poly.entity_id
_entity_poly.type
_entity_poly.pdbx_seq_one_letter_code
_entity_poly.pdbx_strand_id
1 'polypeptide(L)'
;MAHSTKNVETNTSTHDQRGKNGNNRRVAKGDPVLVREHMKSLPAVESHYCRAHTKREYLGSHLSIGKMYELCLQQRCTEKITAVRKSMYYRFFFTDFNLGFHSEKRQM
;
A
#
# COMPACT_ATOMS: atom_id res chain seq x y z
N MET A 1 58.96 20.01 -0.16
CA MET A 1 57.63 20.05 -0.81
C MET A 1 57.48 18.77 -1.63
N ALA A 2 56.35 18.06 -1.42
CA ALA A 2 55.73 16.98 -2.20
C ALA A 2 56.55 15.71 -2.57
N HIS A 3 56.32 14.56 -1.91
CA HIS A 3 55.27 13.53 -2.11
C HIS A 3 55.65 12.46 -3.15
N SER A 4 55.82 11.21 -2.70
CA SER A 4 55.31 10.04 -3.43
C SER A 4 55.27 8.82 -2.51
N THR A 5 54.08 8.56 -1.99
CA THR A 5 53.69 7.35 -1.27
C THR A 5 53.38 6.24 -2.28
N LYS A 6 54.07 5.11 -2.13
CA LYS A 6 53.81 3.84 -2.82
C LYS A 6 52.41 3.32 -2.47
N ASN A 7 51.61 3.12 -3.52
CA ASN A 7 50.23 2.65 -3.46
C ASN A 7 50.22 1.13 -3.23
N VAL A 8 49.78 0.70 -2.05
CA VAL A 8 49.60 -0.73 -1.74
C VAL A 8 48.26 -1.20 -2.29
N GLU A 9 48.35 -2.25 -3.08
CA GLU A 9 47.30 -2.87 -3.87
C GLU A 9 46.06 -3.22 -3.03
N THR A 10 44.92 -2.71 -3.48
CA THR A 10 43.61 -3.02 -2.91
C THR A 10 43.20 -4.42 -3.37
N ASN A 11 43.39 -5.41 -2.50
CA ASN A 11 42.86 -6.74 -2.70
C ASN A 11 41.33 -6.70 -2.67
N THR A 12 40.77 -7.05 -3.83
CA THR A 12 39.39 -7.34 -4.16
C THR A 12 38.61 -8.02 -3.03
N SER A 13 37.56 -7.36 -2.54
CA SER A 13 36.39 -8.08 -2.03
C SER A 13 35.21 -7.68 -2.91
N THR A 14 34.75 -8.68 -3.67
CA THR A 14 33.55 -8.65 -4.51
C THR A 14 32.42 -7.94 -3.80
N HIS A 15 32.01 -6.76 -4.28
CA HIS A 15 30.78 -6.15 -3.81
C HIS A 15 29.64 -7.06 -4.29
N ASP A 16 29.07 -7.84 -3.38
CA ASP A 16 27.84 -8.57 -3.60
C ASP A 16 26.76 -7.56 -4.02
N GLN A 17 26.28 -7.68 -5.25
CA GLN A 17 25.20 -6.84 -5.80
C GLN A 17 23.88 -7.61 -5.81
N ARG A 18 23.75 -8.64 -4.95
CA ARG A 18 22.50 -9.39 -4.82
C ARG A 18 21.55 -8.52 -3.99
N GLY A 19 20.53 -7.98 -4.65
CA GLY A 19 19.56 -7.06 -4.03
C GLY A 19 19.46 -5.68 -4.68
N LYS A 20 20.16 -5.40 -5.80
CA LYS A 20 19.85 -4.24 -6.63
C LYS A 20 18.49 -4.43 -7.32
N ASN A 21 17.43 -4.21 -6.55
CA ASN A 21 16.09 -3.98 -7.06
C ASN A 21 16.07 -2.55 -7.64
N GLY A 22 16.86 -2.32 -8.69
CA GLY A 22 16.97 -1.08 -9.47
C GLY A 22 15.75 -0.81 -10.35
N ASN A 23 14.61 -1.29 -9.89
CA ASN A 23 13.32 -1.23 -10.52
C ASN A 23 12.31 -1.03 -9.38
N ASN A 24 12.53 0.05 -8.61
CA ASN A 24 11.43 0.89 -8.14
C ASN A 24 10.67 1.32 -9.39
N ARG A 25 9.86 0.38 -9.90
CA ARG A 25 8.96 0.54 -11.02
C ARG A 25 8.18 1.78 -10.64
N ARG A 26 8.48 2.90 -11.29
CA ARG A 26 7.70 4.13 -11.19
C ARG A 26 6.31 3.72 -11.67
N VAL A 27 5.48 3.23 -10.76
CA VAL A 27 4.08 2.92 -11.05
C VAL A 27 3.41 4.28 -11.10
N ALA A 28 3.59 4.99 -12.20
CA ALA A 28 2.56 5.89 -12.66
C ALA A 28 1.42 5.00 -13.13
N LYS A 29 0.25 5.01 -12.47
CA LYS A 29 -1.09 4.62 -13.02
C LYS A 29 -2.15 4.44 -11.92
N GLY A 30 -2.76 5.56 -11.56
CA GLY A 30 -3.81 5.70 -10.53
C GLY A 30 -3.40 6.80 -9.57
N ASP A 31 -4.29 7.73 -9.26
CA ASP A 31 -4.01 8.77 -8.29
C ASP A 31 -4.13 8.18 -6.86
N PRO A 32 -3.01 8.02 -6.13
CA PRO A 32 -3.04 7.45 -4.78
C PRO A 32 -3.76 8.35 -3.78
N VAL A 33 -3.93 9.64 -4.07
CA VAL A 33 -4.74 10.55 -3.24
C VAL A 33 -6.20 10.12 -3.31
N LEU A 34 -6.72 9.86 -4.51
CA LEU A 34 -8.12 9.49 -4.71
C LEU A 34 -8.48 8.15 -4.06
N VAL A 35 -7.58 7.17 -4.12
CA VAL A 35 -7.78 5.89 -3.43
C VAL A 35 -7.87 6.10 -1.93
N ARG A 36 -6.99 6.95 -1.38
CA ARG A 36 -6.99 7.27 0.06
C ARG A 36 -8.26 8.02 0.47
N GLU A 37 -8.69 9.00 -0.31
CA GLU A 37 -9.93 9.74 -0.04
C GLU A 37 -11.15 8.82 -0.08
N HIS A 38 -11.25 7.97 -1.09
CA HIS A 38 -12.34 6.99 -1.20
C HIS A 38 -12.37 6.06 0.01
N MET A 39 -11.21 5.51 0.41
CA MET A 39 -11.14 4.63 1.59
C MET A 39 -11.53 5.34 2.89
N LYS A 40 -11.14 6.62 3.06
CA LYS A 40 -11.53 7.44 4.21
C LYS A 40 -13.01 7.83 4.23
N SER A 41 -13.66 7.88 3.07
CA SER A 41 -15.10 8.20 2.98
C SER A 41 -16.00 7.08 3.47
N LEU A 42 -15.48 5.85 3.57
CA LEU A 42 -16.24 4.70 4.02
C LEU A 42 -16.27 4.65 5.55
N PRO A 43 -17.42 4.31 6.17
CA PRO A 43 -17.52 4.20 7.61
C PRO A 43 -16.72 2.97 8.08
N ALA A 44 -15.52 3.23 8.62
CA ALA A 44 -14.70 2.24 9.31
C ALA A 44 -14.84 2.45 10.83
N VAL A 45 -14.87 1.35 11.57
CA VAL A 45 -14.89 1.37 13.03
C VAL A 45 -13.54 0.92 13.53
N GLU A 46 -12.88 1.74 14.34
CA GLU A 46 -11.67 1.31 15.06
C GLU A 46 -12.02 0.09 15.94
N SER A 47 -11.22 -0.97 15.86
CA SER A 47 -11.41 -2.09 16.77
C SER A 47 -11.09 -1.63 18.20
N HIS A 48 -12.15 -1.48 19.00
CA HIS A 48 -12.10 -1.12 20.42
C HIS A 48 -11.29 -2.14 21.27
N TYR A 49 -10.96 -3.30 20.70
CA TYR A 49 -10.18 -4.36 21.33
C TYR A 49 -8.75 -4.50 20.79
N CYS A 50 -8.23 -3.53 20.04
CA CYS A 50 -6.91 -3.65 19.44
C CYS A 50 -5.79 -3.70 20.48
N ARG A 51 -5.05 -4.81 20.46
CA ARG A 51 -3.71 -4.95 21.06
C ARG A 51 -2.89 -3.69 20.77
N ALA A 52 -2.19 -3.17 21.78
CA ALA A 52 -1.52 -1.85 21.81
C ALA A 52 -0.56 -1.53 20.65
N HIS A 53 -0.21 -2.51 19.80
CA HIS A 53 0.78 -2.37 18.73
C HIS A 53 0.20 -2.25 17.31
N THR A 54 -1.06 -2.61 17.07
CA THR A 54 -1.65 -2.52 15.72
C THR A 54 -3.04 -1.90 15.78
N LYS A 55 -3.19 -0.70 15.20
CA LYS A 55 -4.50 -0.10 14.94
C LYS A 55 -5.05 -0.72 13.65
N ARG A 56 -6.05 -1.59 13.78
CA ARG A 56 -6.75 -2.19 12.66
C ARG A 56 -8.19 -1.69 12.70
N GLU A 57 -8.64 -1.10 11.60
CA GLU A 57 -10.02 -0.62 11.48
C GLU A 57 -10.83 -1.64 10.68
N TYR A 58 -12.11 -1.71 10.96
CA TYR A 58 -13.00 -2.70 10.37
C TYR A 58 -14.20 -2.03 9.72
N LEU A 59 -14.43 -2.38 8.46
CA LEU A 59 -15.62 -2.02 7.71
C LEU A 59 -16.77 -2.96 8.04
N GLY A 60 -17.99 -2.56 7.70
CA GLY A 60 -19.16 -3.43 7.80
C GLY A 60 -19.02 -4.69 6.93
N SER A 61 -19.60 -5.79 7.40
CA SER A 61 -19.63 -7.09 6.72
C SER A 61 -20.29 -7.08 5.33
N HIS A 62 -21.18 -6.13 5.10
CA HIS A 62 -21.87 -5.95 3.82
C HIS A 62 -20.91 -5.47 2.70
N LEU A 63 -19.76 -4.89 3.07
CA LEU A 63 -18.72 -4.47 2.15
C LEU A 63 -17.72 -5.59 1.88
N SER A 64 -17.06 -5.50 0.73
CA SER A 64 -15.90 -6.32 0.38
C SER A 64 -14.92 -5.44 -0.40
N ILE A 65 -13.64 -5.83 -0.51
CA ILE A 65 -12.65 -5.03 -1.26
C ILE A 65 -13.08 -4.86 -2.73
N GLY A 66 -13.75 -5.89 -3.28
CA GLY A 66 -14.33 -5.85 -4.63
C GLY A 66 -15.42 -4.80 -4.77
N LYS A 67 -16.42 -4.81 -3.88
CA LYS A 67 -17.47 -3.77 -3.81
C LYS A 67 -16.86 -2.38 -3.55
N MET A 68 -15.86 -2.34 -2.66
CA MET A 68 -14.90 -1.27 -2.40
C MET A 68 -14.49 -0.53 -3.67
N TYR A 69 -13.87 -1.32 -4.54
CA TYR A 69 -13.29 -0.91 -5.80
C TYR A 69 -14.35 -0.55 -6.85
N GLU A 70 -15.45 -1.30 -6.93
CA GLU A 70 -16.57 -1.01 -7.83
C GLU A 70 -17.22 0.35 -7.50
N LEU A 71 -17.48 0.63 -6.23
CA LEU A 71 -17.99 1.93 -5.78
C LEU A 71 -17.01 3.06 -6.11
N CYS A 72 -15.71 2.82 -5.93
CA CYS A 72 -14.67 3.76 -6.32
C CYS A 72 -14.74 4.04 -7.84
N LEU A 73 -14.86 3.01 -8.68
CA LEU A 73 -15.00 3.19 -10.13
C LEU A 73 -16.29 3.93 -10.50
N GLN A 74 -17.42 3.60 -9.88
CA GLN A 74 -18.71 4.26 -10.13
C GLN A 74 -18.64 5.76 -9.82
N GLN A 75 -18.05 6.13 -8.68
CA GLN A 75 -17.88 7.54 -8.31
C GLN A 75 -16.94 8.29 -9.26
N ARG A 76 -15.97 7.58 -9.87
CA ARG A 76 -15.00 8.15 -10.82
C ARG A 76 -15.49 8.15 -12.27
N CYS A 77 -16.45 7.31 -12.65
CA CYS A 77 -17.11 7.36 -13.96
C CYS A 77 -17.76 8.73 -14.22
N THR A 78 -18.16 9.44 -13.17
CA THR A 78 -18.68 10.81 -13.22
C THR A 78 -17.61 11.87 -13.50
N GLU A 79 -16.33 11.61 -13.21
CA GLU A 79 -15.28 12.64 -13.15
C GLU A 79 -14.23 12.55 -14.29
N LYS A 80 -14.36 11.61 -15.24
CA LYS A 80 -13.37 11.35 -16.33
C LYS A 80 -11.94 11.11 -15.83
N ILE A 81 -11.77 10.51 -14.65
CA ILE A 81 -10.45 10.24 -14.08
C ILE A 81 -9.90 8.89 -14.54
N THR A 82 -8.59 8.85 -14.79
CA THR A 82 -7.83 7.64 -15.13
C THR A 82 -8.12 6.50 -14.15
N ALA A 83 -8.53 5.35 -14.68
CA ALA A 83 -8.85 4.17 -13.88
C ALA A 83 -7.69 3.77 -12.95
N VAL A 84 -7.97 3.69 -11.64
CA VAL A 84 -7.07 3.14 -10.64
C VAL A 84 -6.90 1.65 -10.89
N ARG A 85 -5.67 1.14 -10.82
CA ARG A 85 -5.42 -0.30 -10.93
C ARG A 85 -5.98 -1.04 -9.71
N LYS A 86 -6.77 -2.10 -9.93
CA LYS A 86 -7.30 -2.97 -8.87
C LYS A 86 -6.21 -3.43 -7.88
N SER A 87 -5.04 -3.84 -8.38
CA SER A 87 -3.93 -4.28 -7.50
C SER A 87 -3.40 -3.18 -6.59
N MET A 88 -3.39 -1.93 -7.06
CA MET A 88 -3.02 -0.78 -6.24
C MET A 88 -4.05 -0.57 -5.11
N TYR A 89 -5.33 -0.60 -5.46
CA TYR A 89 -6.42 -0.46 -4.49
C TYR A 89 -6.34 -1.52 -3.38
N TYR A 90 -6.15 -2.79 -3.75
CA TYR A 90 -6.01 -3.87 -2.78
C TYR A 90 -4.77 -3.70 -1.89
N ARG A 91 -3.65 -3.21 -2.44
CA ARG A 91 -2.46 -2.92 -1.64
C ARG A 91 -2.76 -1.85 -0.58
N PHE A 92 -3.32 -0.70 -0.98
CA PHE A 92 -3.67 0.37 -0.03
C PHE A 92 -4.57 -0.13 1.10
N PHE A 93 -5.54 -1.00 0.78
CA PHE A 93 -6.46 -1.57 1.76
C PHE A 93 -5.71 -2.32 2.88
N PHE A 94 -4.75 -3.17 2.52
CA PHE A 94 -4.02 -3.99 3.49
C PHE A 94 -2.82 -3.29 4.11
N THR A 95 -2.07 -2.49 3.34
CA THR A 95 -0.79 -1.92 3.80
C THR A 95 -0.92 -0.55 4.42
N ASP A 96 -1.69 0.34 3.79
CA ASP A 96 -1.74 1.75 4.19
C ASP A 96 -2.81 2.00 5.24
N PHE A 97 -3.99 1.40 5.07
CA PHE A 97 -5.09 1.55 6.01
C PHE A 97 -5.25 0.37 6.96
N ASN A 98 -4.64 -0.78 6.64
CA ASN A 98 -4.78 -2.00 7.44
C ASN A 98 -6.26 -2.26 7.79
N LEU A 99 -7.13 -2.29 6.77
CA LEU A 99 -8.56 -2.49 6.96
C LEU A 99 -8.90 -3.98 7.01
N GLY A 100 -9.96 -4.29 7.76
CA GLY A 100 -10.64 -5.58 7.75
C GLY A 100 -12.13 -5.42 7.50
N PHE A 101 -12.84 -6.54 7.40
CA PHE A 101 -14.31 -6.56 7.44
C PHE A 101 -14.73 -7.23 8.75
N HIS A 102 -15.81 -6.72 9.35
CA HIS A 102 -16.44 -7.43 10.45
C HIS A 102 -16.96 -8.77 9.95
N SER A 103 -16.61 -9.84 10.66
CA SER A 103 -17.27 -11.12 10.48
C SER A 103 -18.66 -11.02 11.08
N GLU A 104 -19.70 -11.24 10.28
CA GLU A 104 -21.03 -11.45 10.86
C GLU A 104 -20.96 -12.70 11.72
N LYS A 105 -21.32 -12.57 12.99
CA LYS A 105 -21.61 -13.74 13.80
C LYS A 105 -22.85 -14.38 13.19
N ARG A 106 -22.65 -15.45 12.44
CA ARG A 106 -23.72 -16.33 12.00
C ARG A 106 -24.32 -16.91 13.27
N GLN A 107 -25.49 -16.43 13.69
CA GLN A 107 -26.21 -17.04 14.80
C GLN A 107 -26.72 -18.40 14.28
N MET A 108 -26.18 -19.47 14.86
CA MET A 108 -26.68 -20.84 14.72
C MET A 108 -27.68 -21.10 15.83
#